data_AF-A0A957ZWR7-F1
#
_entry.id   AF-A0A957ZWR7-F1
#
_cell.length_a   1.000
_cell.length_b   1.000
_cell.length_c   1.000
_cell.angle_alpha   90.00
_cell.angle_beta   90.00
_cell.angle_gamma   90.00
#
_symmetry.space_group_name_H-M   'P 1'
#
loop_
_entity.id
_entity.type
_entity.pdbx_description
1 polymer ?
#
loop_
_entity_poly.entity_id
_entity_poly.type
_entity_poly.pdbx_seq_one_letter_code
_entity_poly.pdbx_strand_id
1 'polypeptide(L)' 'MTDAYIFDAVRTPRGKGRPSGALHDVKPVDLVAGLMRTLQARHELDTARIDDVILGCVTPVGEQGAD' A
#
# COMPACT_ATOMS: atom_id res chain seq x y z
N MET A 1 -17.07 11.16 21.41
CA MET A 1 -15.74 10.69 20.97
C MET A 1 -15.96 9.33 20.33
N THR A 2 -15.54 9.14 19.10
CA THR A 2 -15.62 7.83 18.42
C THR A 2 -14.33 7.07 18.69
N ASP A 3 -14.46 5.79 19.07
CA ASP A 3 -13.32 4.90 19.24
C ASP A 3 -12.72 4.52 17.88
N ALA A 4 -11.42 4.26 17.86
CA ALA A 4 -10.70 3.83 16.66
C ALA A 4 -10.49 2.32 16.68
N TYR A 5 -10.81 1.66 15.56
CA TYR A 5 -10.67 0.21 15.40
C TYR A 5 -9.79 -0.13 14.20
N ILE A 6 -9.01 -1.21 14.32
CA ILE A 6 -8.28 -1.83 13.21
C ILE A 6 -9.10 -3.03 12.73
N PHE A 7 -9.64 -2.95 11.51
CA PHE A 7 -10.50 -3.99 10.95
C PHE A 7 -9.72 -5.10 10.22
N ASP A 8 -8.66 -4.75 9.49
CA ASP A 8 -7.78 -5.71 8.80
C ASP A 8 -6.37 -5.13 8.66
N ALA A 9 -5.40 -6.02 8.44
CA ALA A 9 -4.00 -5.67 8.21
C ALA A 9 -3.37 -6.65 7.20
N VAL A 10 -2.85 -6.10 6.11
CA VAL A 10 -2.15 -6.85 5.05
C VAL A 10 -0.80 -6.24 4.73
N ARG A 11 0.08 -7.03 4.12
CA ARG A 11 1.39 -6.57 3.65
C ARG A 11 1.86 -7.36 2.44
N THR A 12 2.77 -6.79 1.67
CA THR A 12 3.52 -7.55 0.68
C THR A 12 4.54 -8.46 1.37
N PRO A 13 5.06 -9.49 0.68
CA PRO A 13 6.36 -10.05 0.99
C PRO A 13 7.45 -8.96 0.95
N ARG A 14 8.56 -9.18 1.66
CA ARG A 14 9.72 -8.29 1.54
C ARG A 14 10.69 -8.85 0.49
N GLY A 15 10.95 -8.07 -0.56
CA GLY A 15 12.01 -8.34 -1.53
C GLY A 15 13.39 -7.97 -0.97
N LYS A 16 14.45 -8.60 -1.47
CA LYS A 16 15.83 -8.19 -1.16
C LYS A 16 16.12 -6.86 -1.88
N GLY A 17 16.69 -5.87 -1.19
CA GLY A 17 17.05 -4.57 -1.78
C GLY A 17 18.32 -4.62 -2.64
N ARG A 18 18.25 -5.33 -3.77
CA ARG A 18 19.33 -5.48 -4.76
C ARG A 18 18.74 -5.82 -6.12
N PRO A 19 19.48 -5.66 -7.24
CA PRO A 19 18.93 -5.91 -8.57
C PRO A 19 18.36 -7.32 -8.79
N SER A 20 18.90 -8.33 -8.11
CA SER A 20 18.37 -9.71 -8.13
C SER A 20 17.22 -9.96 -7.13
N GLY A 21 16.65 -8.91 -6.56
CA GLY A 21 15.55 -8.99 -5.60
C GLY A 21 14.21 -9.19 -6.28
N ALA A 22 13.33 -10.00 -5.68
CA ALA A 22 12.04 -10.36 -6.26
C ALA A 22 11.08 -9.19 -6.54
N LEU A 23 11.29 -8.02 -5.92
CA LEU A 23 10.47 -6.82 -6.10
C LEU A 23 11.24 -5.67 -6.77
N HIS A 24 12.45 -5.91 -7.28
CA HIS A 24 13.29 -4.86 -7.85
C HIS A 24 12.64 -4.18 -9.06
N ASP A 25 12.00 -4.97 -9.91
CA ASP A 25 11.33 -4.48 -11.13
C ASP A 25 9.86 -4.09 -10.91
N VAL A 26 9.38 -4.13 -9.65
CA VAL A 26 8.00 -3.79 -9.31
C VAL A 26 7.95 -2.35 -8.85
N LYS A 27 7.15 -1.53 -9.53
CA LYS A 27 6.99 -0.12 -9.16
C LYS A 27 6.38 0.00 -7.75
N PRO A 28 6.83 0.96 -6.94
CA PRO A 28 6.28 1.17 -5.60
C PRO A 28 4.75 1.35 -5.57
N VAL A 29 4.19 2.06 -6.56
CA VAL A 29 2.73 2.26 -6.69
C VAL A 29 1.98 0.94 -6.86
N ASP A 30 2.54 -0.03 -7.57
CA ASP A 30 1.91 -1.33 -7.79
C ASP A 30 1.88 -2.17 -6.52
N LEU A 31 2.89 -2.02 -5.65
CA LEU A 31 2.91 -2.67 -4.33
C LEU A 31 1.76 -2.18 -3.47
N VAL A 32 1.54 -0.86 -3.41
CA VAL A 32 0.45 -0.27 -2.61
C VAL A 32 -0.92 -0.60 -3.22
N ALA A 33 -1.07 -0.45 -4.54
CA ALA A 33 -2.31 -0.73 -5.23
C ALA A 33 -2.72 -2.22 -5.10
N GLY A 34 -1.76 -3.14 -5.07
CA GLY A 34 -2.00 -4.55 -4.79
C GLY A 34 -2.61 -4.80 -3.41
N LEU A 35 -2.15 -4.08 -2.37
CA LEU A 35 -2.69 -4.18 -1.03
C LEU A 35 -4.09 -3.60 -0.93
N MET A 36 -4.34 -2.44 -1.54
CA MET A 36 -5.66 -1.80 -1.56
C MET A 36 -6.71 -2.69 -2.25
N ARG A 37 -6.39 -3.27 -3.42
CA ARG A 37 -7.27 -4.23 -4.09
C ARG A 37 -7.52 -5.48 -3.26
N THR A 38 -6.52 -5.95 -2.52
CA THR A 38 -6.67 -7.10 -1.62
C THR A 38 -7.64 -6.80 -0.47
N LEU A 39 -7.53 -5.63 0.16
CA LEU A 39 -8.47 -5.18 1.19
C LEU A 39 -9.88 -5.03 0.62
N GLN A 40 -10.01 -4.41 -0.56
CA GLN A 40 -11.31 -4.26 -1.21
C GLN A 40 -11.98 -5.61 -1.47
N ALA A 41 -11.24 -6.57 -2.02
CA ALA A 41 -11.76 -7.90 -2.35
C ALA A 41 -12.12 -8.74 -1.12
N ARG A 42 -11.38 -8.60 0.00
CA ARG A 42 -11.63 -9.37 1.23
C ARG A 42 -12.93 -8.98 1.94
N HIS A 43 -13.36 -7.74 1.78
CA HIS A 43 -14.45 -7.15 2.56
C HIS A 43 -15.61 -6.67 1.70
N GLU A 44 -15.58 -6.92 0.38
CA GLU A 44 -16.52 -6.31 -0.59
C GLU A 44 -16.67 -4.80 -0.36
N LEU A 45 -15.53 -4.14 -0.09
CA LEU A 45 -15.51 -2.79 0.44
C LEU A 45 -15.98 -1.78 -0.62
N ASP A 46 -17.02 -1.03 -0.28
CA ASP A 46 -17.39 0.18 -1.02
C ASP A 46 -16.35 1.28 -0.76
N THR A 47 -15.44 1.47 -1.72
CA THR A 47 -14.36 2.44 -1.62
C THR A 47 -14.84 3.89 -1.62
N ALA A 48 -16.10 4.17 -2.03
CA ALA A 48 -16.66 5.51 -1.95
C ALA A 48 -16.88 5.99 -0.51
N ARG A 49 -16.82 5.08 0.47
CA ARG A 49 -16.94 5.37 1.91
C ARG A 49 -15.60 5.64 2.59
N ILE A 50 -14.50 5.58 1.86
CA ILE A 50 -13.16 5.86 2.39
C ILE A 50 -12.90 7.35 2.25
N ASP A 51 -12.70 8.04 3.36
CA ASP A 51 -12.45 9.49 3.37
C ASP A 51 -11.00 9.85 3.01
N ASP A 52 -10.03 9.04 3.44
CA ASP A 52 -8.60 9.36 3.28
C ASP A 52 -7.70 8.11 3.24
N VAL A 53 -6.51 8.27 2.66
CA VAL A 53 -5.43 7.28 2.63
C VAL A 53 -4.14 7.93 3.12
N ILE A 54 -3.63 7.45 4.26
CA ILE A 54 -2.36 7.93 4.82
C ILE A 54 -1.25 6.91 4.51
N LEU A 55 -0.29 7.31 3.67
CA LEU A 55 0.83 6.47 3.26
C LEU A 55 2.17 7.04 3.75
N GLY A 56 2.86 6.29 4.61
CA GLY A 56 4.22 6.63 5.03
C GLY A 56 5.25 6.27 3.96
N CYS A 57 6.07 7.23 3.55
CA CYS A 57 7.21 7.02 2.65
C CYS A 57 8.42 7.85 3.13
N VAL A 58 9.57 7.20 3.30
CA VAL A 58 10.80 7.87 3.82
C VAL A 58 11.49 8.70 2.74
N THR A 59 11.44 8.26 1.47
CA THR A 59 12.15 8.90 0.36
C THR A 59 11.15 9.19 -0.77
N PRO A 60 10.26 10.19 -0.60
CA PRO A 60 9.15 10.45 -1.50
C PRO A 60 9.60 11.27 -2.73
N VAL A 61 10.53 10.71 -3.51
CA VAL A 61 11.05 11.28 -4.76
C VAL A 61 10.97 10.26 -5.90
N GLY A 62 10.98 10.71 -7.14
CA GLY A 62 10.90 9.86 -8.34
C GLY A 62 9.63 8.99 -8.35
N GLU A 63 9.76 7.68 -8.55
CA GLU A 63 8.61 6.75 -8.59
C GLU A 63 7.80 6.69 -7.27
N GLN A 64 8.27 7.31 -6.20
CA GLN A 64 7.61 7.35 -4.89
C GLN A 64 6.99 8.71 -4.54
N GLY A 65 7.11 9.75 -5.38
CA GLY A 65 6.55 11.06 -5.04
C GLY A 65 7.04 12.22 -5.90
N ALA A 66 7.59 13.25 -5.23
CA ALA A 66 8.05 14.51 -5.80
C ALA A 66 9.22 14.33 -6.80
N ASP A 67 9.66 15.44 -7.39
CA ASP A 67 10.78 15.48 -8.35
C ASP A 67 12.07 14.80 -7.82
#